data_AF-A0A933FQX7-F1
#
_entry.id   AF-A0A933FQX7-F1
#
_cell.length_a   1.000
_cell.length_b   1.000
_cell.length_c   1.000
_cell.angle_alpha   90.00
_cell.angle_beta   90.00
_cell.angle_gamma   90.00
#
_symmetry.space_group_name_H-M   'P 1'
#
loop_
_entity.id
_entity.type
_entity.pdbx_description
1 polymer ?
#
loop_
_entity_poly.entity_id
_entity_poly.type
_entity_poly.pdbx_seq_one_letter_code
_entity_poly.pdbx_strand_id
1 'polypeptide(L)'
;MKTFGLSFRQIQENLFVDRGSNGFAYSDGQIAEERILEMVSSAQDISSTSWELHEKARTWVERYHLSIHRGSIIRCLPFSSNLQVLELGAGSGAVTRALGERFALVDAVEGSLDRAGICASRCRDLPHVRVFSVDINRVNPEPTYDLVVLIGVLEWSRGFVRGENPFQQCLQIAAKALKEDGKMLLAIENQLGLKYFLGCGEDHCGIPMESLHGYPAFDKARTFSKVALCRKLQSAGFTTFRVMYPFPDYKLARVILTDEAVSLCNESIAFWASRYPFEDYLVPERYKNGNAALVTCEVNKAGLLGELSNSFLVIASRRESASLQSPWLVWSERLTKNKALCSTTTLEKTNNRLQVKKQYPSTSGTVATPSGLRFKLNAPPPQPFLDGSSVEMELLRYAISGRGNDFLQTLNEWMAYVEKHFGRSTESTLAPNAWDCIPRNLIRLKNRTLEAFDLEFENRNSFGLEELCTRGLLFWFLDHAPWATGLNPKAKTVRDHILWVLSTLFPSHDSSATIDSVIRQETNFQMWVNPLEEEVDISGAVDTPINVRDTTSLIAHLKDELQTTQQELNHLQEHSNRLQAFADAVRGTLVYRFYRRVIRPFVSG
;
A
#
# COMPACT_ATOMS: atom_id res chain seq x y z
N MET A 1 36.60 -3.42 6.81
CA MET A 1 36.36 -3.64 5.36
C MET A 1 36.69 -2.35 4.60
N LYS A 2 37.27 -2.43 3.40
CA LYS A 2 37.45 -1.27 2.51
C LYS A 2 36.45 -1.38 1.36
N THR A 3 35.60 -0.38 1.19
CA THR A 3 34.61 -0.27 0.10
C THR A 3 34.20 1.20 -0.03
N PHE A 4 33.58 1.60 -1.14
CA PHE A 4 33.14 2.98 -1.39
C PHE A 4 34.23 4.06 -1.21
N GLY A 5 35.50 3.70 -1.38
CA GLY A 5 36.65 4.58 -1.10
C GLY A 5 36.89 4.85 0.40
N LEU A 6 36.24 4.13 1.31
CA LEU A 6 36.25 4.35 2.75
C LEU A 6 36.69 3.09 3.51
N SER A 7 36.97 3.25 4.81
CA SER A 7 37.32 2.17 5.73
C SER A 7 36.26 2.02 6.81
N PHE A 8 35.62 0.85 6.85
CA PHE A 8 34.54 0.54 7.77
C PHE A 8 34.99 -0.36 8.92
N ARG A 9 34.46 -0.07 10.12
CA ARG A 9 34.51 -0.96 11.28
C ARG A 9 33.23 -1.80 11.31
N GLN A 10 33.36 -3.11 11.38
CA GLN A 10 32.25 -4.01 11.62
C GLN A 10 31.86 -3.94 13.10
N ILE A 11 30.58 -3.75 13.40
CA ILE A 11 30.05 -3.69 14.77
C ILE A 11 29.07 -4.83 15.08
N GLN A 12 28.45 -5.42 14.05
CA GLN A 12 27.66 -6.65 14.11
C GLN A 12 27.93 -7.46 12.83
N GLU A 13 27.41 -8.70 12.74
CA GLU A 13 27.71 -9.62 11.63
C GLU A 13 27.50 -8.99 10.24
N ASN A 14 26.41 -8.27 10.04
CA ASN A 14 26.07 -7.60 8.78
C ASN A 14 26.10 -6.06 8.85
N LEU A 15 26.58 -5.44 9.94
CA LEU A 15 26.57 -3.98 10.11
C LEU A 15 27.98 -3.38 10.18
N PHE A 16 28.23 -2.43 9.28
CA PHE A 16 29.51 -1.76 9.07
C PHE A 16 29.36 -0.26 9.23
N VAL A 17 30.15 0.36 10.09
CA VAL A 17 30.11 1.82 10.34
C VAL A 17 31.36 2.48 9.79
N ASP A 18 31.19 3.58 9.06
CA ASP A 18 32.31 4.36 8.59
C ASP A 18 33.07 5.02 9.75
N ARG A 19 34.40 4.95 9.72
CA ARG A 19 35.26 5.47 10.79
C ARG A 19 35.30 7.00 10.90
N GLY A 20 34.89 7.72 9.86
CA GLY A 20 34.90 9.18 9.84
C GLY A 20 33.51 9.82 9.98
N SER A 21 32.47 9.02 10.24
CA SER A 21 31.08 9.52 10.27
C SER A 21 30.88 10.50 11.44
N ASN A 22 30.31 11.67 11.16
CA ASN A 22 30.03 12.72 12.15
C ASN A 22 28.53 12.81 12.49
N GLY A 23 27.83 11.67 12.48
CA GLY A 23 26.38 11.60 12.74
C GLY A 23 25.51 12.03 11.54
N PHE A 24 24.26 11.58 11.54
CA PHE A 24 23.25 11.86 10.51
C PHE A 24 21.97 12.32 11.19
N ALA A 25 21.35 13.40 10.69
CA ALA A 25 20.33 14.13 11.43
C ALA A 25 18.87 13.71 11.13
N TYR A 26 18.62 12.94 10.07
CA TYR A 26 17.27 12.50 9.71
C TYR A 26 16.85 11.28 10.56
N SER A 27 15.64 11.33 11.11
CA SER A 27 14.97 10.26 11.86
C SER A 27 13.47 10.34 11.58
N ASP A 28 12.80 9.18 11.53
CA ASP A 28 11.34 9.09 11.47
C ASP A 28 10.70 9.24 12.87
N GLY A 29 11.53 9.51 13.89
CA GLY A 29 11.17 9.69 15.29
C GLY A 29 11.76 8.57 16.15
N GLN A 30 12.58 8.95 17.14
CA GLN A 30 13.32 7.99 17.97
C GLN A 30 12.43 6.93 18.63
N ILE A 31 11.27 7.33 19.19
CA ILE A 31 10.33 6.40 19.83
C ILE A 31 9.78 5.37 18.82
N ALA A 32 9.46 5.82 17.60
CA ALA A 32 8.96 4.92 16.57
C ALA A 32 10.05 3.96 16.09
N GLU A 33 11.28 4.44 15.92
CA GLU A 33 12.43 3.64 15.51
C GLU A 33 12.80 2.58 16.58
N GLU A 34 12.81 2.94 17.87
CA GLU A 34 13.01 2.01 18.98
C GLU A 34 11.92 0.91 19.01
N ARG A 35 10.66 1.29 18.81
CA ARG A 35 9.54 0.34 18.75
C ARG A 35 9.64 -0.60 17.54
N ILE A 36 10.05 -0.08 16.37
CA ILE A 36 10.29 -0.92 15.19
C ILE A 36 11.44 -1.89 15.46
N LEU A 37 12.52 -1.46 16.11
CA LEU A 37 13.62 -2.33 16.49
C LEU A 37 13.15 -3.46 17.40
N GLU A 38 12.32 -3.16 18.40
CA GLU A 38 11.75 -4.16 19.31
C GLU A 38 10.88 -5.18 18.56
N MET A 39 9.99 -4.71 17.69
CA MET A 39 9.14 -5.57 16.86
C MET A 39 9.97 -6.49 15.96
N VAL A 40 10.98 -5.95 15.27
CA VAL A 40 11.85 -6.72 14.37
C VAL A 40 12.73 -7.72 15.12
N SER A 41 13.26 -7.33 16.28
CA SER A 41 14.20 -8.16 17.04
C SER A 41 13.50 -9.29 17.78
N SER A 42 12.23 -9.10 18.17
CA SER A 42 11.41 -10.13 18.82
C SER A 42 10.65 -11.03 17.84
N ALA A 43 10.52 -10.63 16.58
CA ALA A 43 9.75 -11.39 15.60
C ALA A 43 10.42 -12.71 15.19
N GLN A 44 9.59 -13.74 15.00
CA GLN A 44 10.01 -15.02 14.44
C GLN A 44 10.06 -14.96 12.92
N ASP A 45 9.02 -14.40 12.28
CA ASP A 45 9.00 -14.17 10.84
C ASP A 45 9.44 -12.73 10.54
N ILE A 46 10.64 -12.58 9.97
CA ILE A 46 11.20 -11.29 9.54
C ILE A 46 11.23 -11.14 8.01
N SER A 47 10.53 -12.03 7.29
CA SER A 47 10.45 -12.00 5.82
C SER A 47 9.83 -10.72 5.28
N SER A 48 10.06 -10.42 3.99
CA SER A 48 9.39 -9.29 3.32
C SER A 48 7.87 -9.45 3.20
N THR A 49 7.36 -10.63 3.53
CA THR A 49 5.92 -10.99 3.55
C THR A 49 5.45 -11.40 4.95
N SER A 50 6.15 -10.98 6.01
CA SER A 50 5.81 -11.31 7.39
C SER A 50 4.48 -10.69 7.82
N TRP A 51 3.48 -11.54 8.04
CA TRP A 51 2.22 -11.14 8.65
C TRP A 51 2.39 -10.75 10.13
N GLU A 52 3.33 -11.39 10.83
CA GLU A 52 3.64 -11.08 12.22
C GLU A 52 4.02 -9.60 12.40
N LEU A 53 4.90 -9.09 11.53
CA LEU A 53 5.32 -7.68 11.57
C LEU A 53 4.22 -6.75 11.05
N HIS A 54 3.53 -7.14 9.98
CA HIS A 54 2.48 -6.33 9.38
C HIS A 54 1.31 -6.05 10.33
N GLU A 55 0.88 -7.05 11.11
CA GLU A 55 -0.24 -6.91 12.03
C GLU A 55 0.12 -6.20 13.33
N LYS A 56 1.40 -6.18 13.74
CA LYS A 56 1.84 -5.42 14.90
C LYS A 56 1.93 -3.91 14.62
N ALA A 57 2.06 -3.52 13.35
CA ALA A 57 2.12 -2.12 12.96
C ALA A 57 0.76 -1.42 13.20
N ARG A 58 0.79 -0.29 13.90
CA ARG A 58 -0.38 0.53 14.25
C ARG A 58 -0.29 1.94 13.68
N THR A 59 0.90 2.54 13.66
CA THR A 59 1.11 3.89 13.13
C THR A 59 1.52 3.87 11.66
N TRP A 60 1.38 5.00 10.96
CA TRP A 60 1.88 5.10 9.58
C TRP A 60 3.37 4.78 9.47
N VAL A 61 4.21 5.30 10.37
CA VAL A 61 5.66 5.07 10.36
C VAL A 61 5.97 3.57 10.49
N GLU A 62 5.28 2.87 11.39
CA GLU A 62 5.41 1.42 11.53
C GLU A 62 4.95 0.68 10.27
N ARG A 63 3.79 1.03 9.70
CA ARG A 63 3.30 0.40 8.46
C ARG A 63 4.24 0.65 7.29
N TYR A 64 4.80 1.85 7.18
CA TYR A 64 5.76 2.21 6.13
C TYR A 64 6.99 1.31 6.17
N HIS A 65 7.45 0.95 7.36
CA HIS A 65 8.60 0.07 7.52
C HIS A 65 8.24 -1.41 7.52
N LEU A 66 7.08 -1.82 8.04
CA LEU A 66 6.78 -3.24 8.33
C LEU A 66 5.72 -3.88 7.42
N SER A 67 5.04 -3.12 6.55
CA SER A 67 4.02 -3.69 5.68
C SER A 67 4.57 -4.71 4.69
N ILE A 68 3.85 -5.84 4.52
CA ILE A 68 4.14 -6.88 3.53
C ILE A 68 4.14 -6.37 2.06
N HIS A 69 3.49 -5.23 1.82
CA HIS A 69 3.39 -4.63 0.48
C HIS A 69 4.64 -3.83 0.07
N ARG A 70 5.57 -3.57 1.00
CA ARG A 70 6.81 -2.81 0.70
C ARG A 70 7.69 -3.52 -0.33
N GLY A 71 7.71 -4.85 -0.31
CA GLY A 71 8.53 -5.65 -1.23
C GLY A 71 7.92 -5.81 -2.63
N SER A 72 6.67 -5.40 -2.88
CA SER A 72 5.98 -5.66 -4.17
C SER A 72 6.71 -5.02 -5.36
N ILE A 73 7.23 -3.81 -5.19
CA ILE A 73 8.01 -3.10 -6.20
C ILE A 73 9.34 -3.79 -6.55
N ILE A 74 9.82 -4.68 -5.67
CA ILE A 74 10.96 -5.55 -5.93
C ILE A 74 10.50 -6.85 -6.57
N ARG A 75 9.48 -7.52 -6.03
CA ARG A 75 9.00 -8.82 -6.52
C ARG A 75 8.47 -8.78 -7.95
N CYS A 76 7.92 -7.64 -8.39
CA CYS A 76 7.41 -7.49 -9.76
C CYS A 76 8.51 -7.52 -10.84
N LEU A 77 9.75 -7.17 -10.50
CA LEU A 77 10.82 -6.95 -11.49
C LEU A 77 11.12 -8.24 -12.26
N PRO A 78 11.45 -8.20 -13.56
CA PRO A 78 11.81 -9.39 -14.35
C PRO A 78 13.32 -9.66 -14.34
N PHE A 79 14.00 -9.43 -13.22
CA PHE A 79 15.46 -9.59 -13.10
C PHE A 79 15.87 -10.96 -12.53
N SER A 80 17.01 -11.48 -12.98
CA SER A 80 17.58 -12.72 -12.45
C SER A 80 18.03 -12.53 -10.98
N SER A 81 18.14 -13.63 -10.23
CA SER A 81 18.56 -13.60 -8.82
C SER A 81 20.07 -13.45 -8.63
N ASN A 82 20.88 -13.63 -9.67
CA ASN A 82 22.35 -13.59 -9.58
C ASN A 82 22.96 -12.17 -9.57
N LEU A 83 22.17 -11.12 -9.38
CA LEU A 83 22.63 -9.73 -9.43
C LEU A 83 23.29 -9.27 -8.14
N GLN A 84 24.26 -8.36 -8.27
CA GLN A 84 24.79 -7.57 -7.16
C GLN A 84 24.07 -6.22 -7.08
N VAL A 85 23.47 -5.94 -5.93
CA VAL A 85 22.59 -4.80 -5.72
C VAL A 85 23.20 -3.82 -4.72
N LEU A 86 23.13 -2.53 -5.02
CA LEU A 86 23.36 -1.44 -4.08
C LEU A 86 22.05 -0.72 -3.82
N GLU A 87 21.61 -0.67 -2.57
CA GLU A 87 20.51 0.18 -2.12
C GLU A 87 21.06 1.41 -1.43
N LEU A 88 20.68 2.59 -1.93
CA LEU A 88 21.03 3.88 -1.34
C LEU A 88 19.82 4.40 -0.56
N GLY A 89 19.97 4.65 0.75
CA GLY A 89 18.88 5.07 1.62
C GLY A 89 18.00 3.92 2.10
N ALA A 90 18.62 2.89 2.67
CA ALA A 90 17.94 1.65 3.06
C ALA A 90 16.91 1.81 4.21
N GLY A 91 17.00 2.90 4.99
CA GLY A 91 16.14 3.13 6.15
C GLY A 91 16.17 1.94 7.12
N SER A 92 15.00 1.50 7.58
CA SER A 92 14.85 0.38 8.51
C SER A 92 14.78 -0.99 7.83
N GLY A 93 15.20 -1.09 6.55
CA GLY A 93 15.34 -2.37 5.85
C GLY A 93 14.07 -2.94 5.21
N ALA A 94 13.04 -2.13 5.01
CA ALA A 94 11.76 -2.57 4.42
C ALA A 94 11.92 -3.15 3.00
N VAL A 95 12.68 -2.45 2.16
CA VAL A 95 12.98 -2.88 0.79
C VAL A 95 14.23 -3.76 0.77
N THR A 96 15.24 -3.46 1.61
CA THR A 96 16.45 -4.29 1.78
C THR A 96 16.14 -5.75 2.01
N ARG A 97 15.15 -6.06 2.86
CA ARG A 97 14.73 -7.43 3.12
C ARG A 97 14.26 -8.14 1.85
N ALA A 98 13.42 -7.48 1.04
CA ALA A 98 12.92 -8.03 -0.22
C ALA A 98 14.02 -8.17 -1.27
N LEU A 99 14.99 -7.24 -1.29
CA LEU A 99 16.19 -7.36 -2.14
C LEU A 99 17.03 -8.57 -1.72
N GLY A 100 17.27 -8.75 -0.42
CA GLY A 100 18.08 -9.84 0.12
C GLY A 100 17.47 -11.22 -0.09
N GLU A 101 16.15 -11.35 -0.05
CA GLU A 101 15.46 -12.61 -0.38
C GLU A 101 15.57 -12.99 -1.86
N ARG A 102 15.89 -12.02 -2.73
CA ARG A 102 15.83 -12.19 -4.18
C ARG A 102 17.19 -12.23 -4.87
N PHE A 103 18.16 -11.45 -4.41
CA PHE A 103 19.41 -11.20 -5.13
C PHE A 103 20.64 -11.77 -4.41
N ALA A 104 21.69 -12.07 -5.18
CA ALA A 104 22.88 -12.79 -4.71
C ALA A 104 23.75 -11.98 -3.74
N LEU A 105 23.74 -10.65 -3.84
CA LEU A 105 24.44 -9.76 -2.92
C LEU A 105 23.66 -8.45 -2.81
N VAL A 106 23.48 -7.95 -1.59
CA VAL A 106 22.87 -6.65 -1.33
C VAL A 106 23.76 -5.83 -0.40
N ASP A 107 24.23 -4.69 -0.88
CA ASP A 107 24.82 -3.65 -0.06
C ASP A 107 23.80 -2.54 0.18
N ALA A 108 23.48 -2.30 1.44
CA ALA A 108 22.52 -1.29 1.85
C ALA A 108 23.26 -0.13 2.53
N VAL A 109 23.09 1.10 2.03
CA VAL A 109 23.66 2.31 2.60
C VAL A 109 22.58 3.09 3.33
N GLU A 110 22.83 3.43 4.60
CA GLU A 110 21.93 4.24 5.42
C GLU A 110 22.73 5.24 6.26
N GLY A 111 22.27 6.48 6.34
CA GLY A 111 22.97 7.54 7.09
C GLY A 111 22.81 7.37 8.60
N SER A 112 21.59 7.04 9.06
CA SER A 112 21.29 6.86 10.49
C SER A 112 21.82 5.52 11.01
N LEU A 113 22.59 5.55 12.09
CA LEU A 113 23.09 4.33 12.73
C LEU A 113 21.94 3.50 13.31
N ASP A 114 20.92 4.14 13.86
CA ASP A 114 19.78 3.47 14.47
C ASP A 114 18.96 2.73 13.41
N ARG A 115 18.63 3.40 12.29
CA ARG A 115 17.92 2.79 11.16
C ARG A 115 18.75 1.68 10.50
N ALA A 116 20.06 1.91 10.33
CA ALA A 116 20.97 0.87 9.85
C ALA A 116 21.00 -0.35 10.79
N GLY A 117 20.93 -0.13 12.11
CA GLY A 117 20.80 -1.19 13.12
C GLY A 117 19.50 -1.99 12.97
N ILE A 118 18.37 -1.31 12.75
CA ILE A 118 17.08 -1.97 12.48
C ILE A 118 17.14 -2.78 11.18
N CYS A 119 17.69 -2.20 10.12
CA CYS A 119 17.87 -2.86 8.83
C CYS A 119 18.72 -4.13 8.97
N ALA A 120 19.83 -4.05 9.69
CA ALA A 120 20.71 -5.17 10.01
C ALA A 120 19.98 -6.26 10.82
N SER A 121 19.22 -5.87 11.86
CA SER A 121 18.39 -6.77 12.67
C SER A 121 17.34 -7.48 11.81
N ARG A 122 16.71 -6.78 10.86
CA ARG A 122 15.71 -7.36 9.95
C ARG A 122 16.30 -8.33 8.94
N CYS A 123 17.57 -8.17 8.58
CA CYS A 123 18.26 -9.01 7.60
C CYS A 123 19.25 -9.99 8.24
N ARG A 124 19.12 -10.26 9.54
CA ARG A 124 20.07 -11.05 10.35
C ARG A 124 20.24 -12.51 9.87
N ASP A 125 19.24 -13.07 9.19
CA ASP A 125 19.22 -14.41 8.61
C ASP A 125 19.69 -14.44 7.14
N LEU A 126 20.12 -13.29 6.58
CA LEU A 126 20.56 -13.14 5.20
C LEU A 126 22.04 -12.73 5.16
N PRO A 127 22.99 -13.69 5.16
CA PRO A 127 24.43 -13.40 5.31
C PRO A 127 25.05 -12.63 4.14
N HIS A 128 24.38 -12.61 2.99
CA HIS A 128 24.78 -11.86 1.78
C HIS A 128 24.20 -10.44 1.74
N VAL A 129 23.50 -10.00 2.79
CA VAL A 129 23.07 -8.61 2.97
C VAL A 129 24.06 -7.90 3.90
N ARG A 130 24.64 -6.79 3.45
CA ARG A 130 25.58 -5.97 4.22
C ARG A 130 25.03 -4.56 4.35
N VAL A 131 24.94 -4.06 5.58
CA VAL A 131 24.45 -2.73 5.90
C VAL A 131 25.61 -1.82 6.27
N PHE A 132 25.71 -0.68 5.59
CA PHE A 132 26.75 0.32 5.75
C PHE A 132 26.13 1.61 6.31
N SER A 133 26.45 1.91 7.57
CA SER A 133 26.12 3.20 8.17
C SER A 133 27.14 4.25 7.73
N VAL A 134 26.74 5.10 6.77
CA VAL A 134 27.60 6.12 6.18
C VAL A 134 26.79 7.25 5.54
N ASP A 135 27.30 8.47 5.66
CA ASP A 135 26.80 9.62 4.92
C ASP A 135 27.02 9.43 3.42
N ILE A 136 25.93 9.46 2.63
CA ILE A 136 25.94 9.27 1.18
C ILE A 136 26.88 10.26 0.46
N ASN A 137 27.11 11.46 1.00
CA ASN A 137 28.05 12.44 0.42
C ASN A 137 29.50 11.95 0.41
N ARG A 138 29.83 10.96 1.23
CA ARG A 138 31.19 10.42 1.37
C ARG A 138 31.38 9.11 0.61
N VAL A 139 30.28 8.51 0.15
CA VAL A 139 30.29 7.30 -0.64
C VAL A 139 30.88 7.62 -2.01
N ASN A 140 31.99 6.97 -2.34
CA ASN A 140 32.62 7.05 -3.64
C ASN A 140 32.64 5.65 -4.27
N PRO A 141 31.53 5.21 -4.88
CA PRO A 141 31.40 3.84 -5.34
C PRO A 141 32.18 3.61 -6.62
N GLU A 142 32.70 2.39 -6.77
CA GLU A 142 33.22 1.86 -8.03
C GLU A 142 32.05 1.27 -8.86
N PRO A 143 32.19 1.14 -10.20
CA PRO A 143 31.13 0.63 -11.07
C PRO A 143 30.95 -0.89 -10.96
N THR A 144 30.51 -1.37 -9.80
CA THR A 144 30.49 -2.80 -9.43
C THR A 144 29.10 -3.43 -9.40
N TYR A 145 28.02 -2.65 -9.44
CA TYR A 145 26.67 -3.17 -9.21
C TYR A 145 25.89 -3.35 -10.51
N ASP A 146 25.13 -4.45 -10.58
CA ASP A 146 24.20 -4.73 -11.68
C ASP A 146 22.91 -3.92 -11.54
N LEU A 147 22.52 -3.63 -10.30
CA LEU A 147 21.33 -2.86 -9.94
C LEU A 147 21.67 -1.86 -8.83
N VAL A 148 21.31 -0.59 -9.02
CA VAL A 148 21.32 0.42 -7.95
C VAL A 148 19.89 0.85 -7.68
N VAL A 149 19.50 0.87 -6.41
CA VAL A 149 18.13 1.08 -5.94
C VAL A 149 18.03 2.37 -5.14
N LEU A 150 17.05 3.22 -5.47
CA LEU A 150 16.69 4.47 -4.81
C LEU A 150 15.18 4.51 -4.59
N ILE A 151 14.69 4.22 -3.38
CA ILE A 151 13.24 4.13 -3.10
C ILE A 151 12.86 5.11 -2.01
N GLY A 152 12.18 6.21 -2.36
CA GLY A 152 11.84 7.25 -1.39
C GLY A 152 13.08 7.93 -0.81
N VAL A 153 13.92 8.47 -1.69
CA VAL A 153 15.24 9.03 -1.37
C VAL A 153 15.51 10.30 -2.16
N LEU A 154 15.22 10.28 -3.47
CA LEU A 154 15.54 11.38 -4.37
C LEU A 154 14.85 12.67 -3.91
N GLU A 155 13.61 12.60 -3.46
CA GLU A 155 12.80 13.74 -3.01
C GLU A 155 13.40 14.47 -1.81
N TRP A 156 14.11 13.75 -0.94
CA TRP A 156 14.79 14.29 0.24
C TRP A 156 16.20 14.80 -0.03
N SER A 157 16.70 14.75 -1.28
CA SER A 157 18.11 15.04 -1.59
C SER A 157 18.58 16.41 -1.08
N ARG A 158 17.71 17.43 -0.98
CA ARG A 158 18.08 18.73 -0.40
C ARG A 158 18.48 18.67 1.08
N GLY A 159 17.91 17.74 1.83
CA GLY A 159 18.17 17.58 3.26
C GLY A 159 19.49 16.88 3.56
N PHE A 160 20.02 16.08 2.63
CA PHE A 160 21.20 15.26 2.90
C PHE A 160 22.29 15.28 1.81
N VAL A 161 22.05 15.75 0.58
CA VAL A 161 23.08 15.86 -0.46
C VAL A 161 23.62 17.28 -0.50
N ARG A 162 24.95 17.44 -0.45
CA ARG A 162 25.63 18.73 -0.41
C ARG A 162 25.93 19.26 -1.82
N GLY A 163 25.34 20.40 -2.19
CA GLY A 163 25.72 21.14 -3.39
C GLY A 163 24.57 21.92 -3.99
N GLU A 164 24.83 22.60 -5.10
CA GLU A 164 23.83 23.47 -5.76
C GLU A 164 22.70 22.69 -6.45
N ASN A 165 22.97 21.45 -6.88
CA ASN A 165 21.98 20.59 -7.54
C ASN A 165 21.90 19.21 -6.86
N PRO A 166 21.32 19.13 -5.65
CA PRO A 166 21.38 17.92 -4.82
C PRO A 166 20.70 16.70 -5.47
N PHE A 167 19.60 16.92 -6.19
CA PHE A 167 18.90 15.85 -6.92
C PHE A 167 19.78 15.24 -8.02
N GLN A 168 20.46 16.10 -8.78
CA GLN A 168 21.34 15.66 -9.86
C GLN A 168 22.54 14.88 -9.31
N GLN A 169 23.12 15.36 -8.21
CA GLN A 169 24.25 14.70 -7.55
C GLN A 169 23.86 13.34 -6.97
N CYS A 170 22.68 13.22 -6.36
CA CYS A 170 22.14 11.93 -5.90
C CYS A 170 22.09 10.90 -7.05
N LEU A 171 21.53 11.30 -8.20
CA LEU A 171 21.46 10.45 -9.40
C LEU A 171 22.85 10.10 -9.96
N GLN A 172 23.82 11.02 -9.88
CA GLN A 172 25.20 10.79 -10.32
C GLN A 172 25.95 9.79 -9.43
N ILE A 173 25.72 9.83 -8.10
CA ILE A 173 26.26 8.82 -7.17
C ILE A 173 25.74 7.43 -7.56
N ALA A 174 24.44 7.31 -7.81
CA ALA A 174 23.85 6.05 -8.25
C ALA A 174 24.40 5.61 -9.62
N ALA A 175 24.50 6.51 -10.59
CA ALA A 175 25.03 6.22 -11.92
C ALA A 175 26.50 5.75 -11.88
N LYS A 176 27.32 6.30 -10.96
CA LYS A 176 28.73 5.93 -10.80
C LYS A 176 28.91 4.51 -10.27
N ALA A 177 28.01 4.05 -9.40
CA ALA A 177 28.05 2.71 -8.82
C ALA A 177 27.69 1.59 -9.82
N LEU A 178 27.05 1.94 -10.94
CA LEU A 178 26.60 0.96 -11.93
C LEU A 178 27.74 0.43 -12.78
N LYS A 179 27.74 -0.89 -13.02
CA LYS A 179 28.40 -1.49 -14.18
C LYS A 179 27.91 -0.84 -15.48
N GLU A 180 28.61 -1.10 -16.57
CA GLU A 180 28.25 -0.57 -17.88
C GLU A 180 26.81 -0.97 -18.32
N ASP A 181 26.45 -2.24 -18.06
CA ASP A 181 25.11 -2.81 -18.29
C ASP A 181 24.13 -2.67 -17.12
N GLY A 182 24.58 -2.02 -16.05
CA GLY A 182 23.83 -1.84 -14.83
C GLY A 182 22.54 -1.03 -15.07
N LYS A 183 21.55 -1.29 -14.23
CA LYS A 183 20.27 -0.56 -14.23
C LYS A 183 20.07 0.15 -12.90
N MET A 184 19.43 1.30 -12.94
CA MET A 184 18.92 1.96 -11.75
C MET A 184 17.43 1.65 -11.59
N LEU A 185 16.99 1.35 -10.37
CA LEU A 185 15.60 1.32 -9.98
C LEU A 185 15.32 2.52 -9.09
N LEU A 186 14.37 3.36 -9.49
CA LEU A 186 13.97 4.55 -8.75
C LEU A 186 12.47 4.47 -8.45
N ALA A 187 12.07 4.72 -7.21
CA ALA A 187 10.67 4.98 -6.88
C ALA A 187 10.52 6.28 -6.11
N ILE A 188 9.52 7.07 -6.52
CA ILE A 188 9.26 8.41 -6.00
C ILE A 188 7.79 8.78 -6.22
N GLU A 189 7.22 9.59 -5.34
CA GLU A 189 5.92 10.23 -5.51
C GLU A 189 5.88 11.11 -6.76
N ASN A 190 4.67 11.25 -7.31
CA ASN A 190 4.42 12.14 -8.42
C ASN A 190 3.90 13.48 -7.91
N GLN A 191 4.55 14.58 -8.31
CA GLN A 191 4.08 15.94 -8.01
C GLN A 191 2.61 16.17 -8.39
N LEU A 192 2.14 15.50 -9.46
CA LEU A 192 0.79 15.61 -9.99
C LEU A 192 -0.08 14.39 -9.66
N GLY A 193 0.21 13.67 -8.57
CA GLY A 193 -0.55 12.50 -8.16
C GLY A 193 -2.04 12.79 -7.99
N LEU A 194 -2.90 11.92 -8.52
CA LEU A 194 -4.36 12.06 -8.50
C LEU A 194 -4.91 12.28 -7.09
N LYS A 195 -4.28 11.67 -6.08
CA LYS A 195 -4.69 11.83 -4.67
C LYS A 195 -4.66 13.29 -4.20
N TYR A 196 -3.74 14.11 -4.71
CA TYR A 196 -3.65 15.53 -4.34
C TYR A 196 -4.79 16.35 -4.93
N PHE A 197 -5.23 16.04 -6.16
CA PHE A 197 -6.45 16.62 -6.73
C PHE A 197 -7.72 16.23 -5.95
N LEU A 198 -7.69 15.05 -5.31
CA LEU A 198 -8.77 14.54 -4.48
C LEU A 198 -8.64 14.96 -2.99
N GLY A 199 -7.75 15.90 -2.67
CA GLY A 199 -7.68 16.57 -1.37
C GLY A 199 -6.71 15.99 -0.35
N CYS A 200 -6.00 14.90 -0.67
CA CYS A 200 -4.93 14.40 0.21
C CYS A 200 -3.83 15.47 0.39
N GLY A 201 -3.27 15.54 1.60
CA GLY A 201 -2.06 16.29 1.88
C GLY A 201 -0.86 15.75 1.11
N GLU A 202 0.11 16.63 0.81
CA GLU A 202 1.39 16.21 0.24
C GLU A 202 2.16 15.32 1.23
N ASP A 203 2.76 14.23 0.74
CA ASP A 203 3.24 13.11 1.57
C ASP A 203 4.34 13.46 2.59
N HIS A 204 5.00 14.60 2.44
CA HIS A 204 6.14 15.03 3.27
C HIS A 204 5.78 16.10 4.29
N CYS A 205 4.72 16.87 4.04
CA CYS A 205 4.32 17.99 4.89
C CYS A 205 2.85 17.99 5.32
N GLY A 206 2.02 17.13 4.71
CA GLY A 206 0.58 17.03 4.97
C GLY A 206 -0.23 18.22 4.46
N ILE A 207 0.40 19.21 3.82
CA ILE A 207 -0.27 20.41 3.31
C ILE A 207 -0.97 20.05 2.00
N PRO A 208 -2.31 20.21 1.89
CA PRO A 208 -3.01 19.93 0.65
C PRO A 208 -2.61 20.92 -0.45
N MET A 209 -2.63 20.47 -1.71
CA MET A 209 -2.24 21.23 -2.90
C MET A 209 -0.76 21.69 -2.96
N GLU A 210 0.07 21.39 -1.97
CA GLU A 210 1.44 21.93 -1.87
C GLU A 210 2.30 21.58 -3.10
N SER A 211 2.32 20.31 -3.50
CA SER A 211 3.04 19.85 -4.69
C SER A 211 2.49 20.46 -5.99
N LEU A 212 1.17 20.63 -6.08
CA LEU A 212 0.47 21.21 -7.23
C LEU A 212 0.74 22.71 -7.37
N HIS A 213 0.88 23.43 -6.25
CA HIS A 213 1.28 24.84 -6.23
C HIS A 213 2.78 25.05 -6.47
N GLY A 214 3.57 23.97 -6.54
CA GLY A 214 5.01 24.05 -6.78
C GLY A 214 5.84 24.32 -5.52
N TYR A 215 5.35 23.90 -4.35
CA TYR A 215 6.04 23.96 -3.05
C TYR A 215 6.33 25.37 -2.51
N PRO A 216 5.33 26.25 -2.33
CA PRO A 216 5.53 27.60 -1.78
C PRO A 216 5.82 27.63 -0.27
N ALA A 217 5.41 26.62 0.50
CA ALA A 217 5.45 26.61 1.96
C ALA A 217 6.43 25.57 2.55
N PHE A 218 6.88 24.58 1.76
CA PHE A 218 7.77 23.52 2.22
C PHE A 218 8.93 23.26 1.24
N ASP A 219 10.18 23.36 1.71
CA ASP A 219 11.36 23.31 0.83
C ASP A 219 12.29 22.09 1.02
N LYS A 220 12.06 21.30 2.08
CA LYS A 220 12.93 20.18 2.50
C LYS A 220 12.84 18.96 1.59
N ALA A 221 11.65 18.64 1.09
CA ALA A 221 11.44 17.59 0.11
C ALA A 221 10.85 18.17 -1.18
N ARG A 222 11.13 17.52 -2.32
CA ARG A 222 10.56 17.92 -3.61
C ARG A 222 10.37 16.75 -4.54
N THR A 223 9.15 16.60 -5.05
CA THR A 223 8.79 15.59 -6.06
C THR A 223 8.70 16.22 -7.44
N PHE A 224 8.53 15.39 -8.47
CA PHE A 224 8.56 15.83 -9.87
C PHE A 224 7.44 15.18 -10.69
N SER A 225 6.90 15.90 -11.67
CA SER A 225 6.07 15.29 -12.72
C SER A 225 6.88 14.28 -13.54
N LYS A 226 6.21 13.37 -14.27
CA LYS A 226 6.87 12.35 -15.13
C LYS A 226 7.90 13.00 -16.06
N VAL A 227 7.52 14.08 -16.76
CA VAL A 227 8.40 14.81 -17.69
C VAL A 227 9.61 15.41 -16.97
N ALA A 228 9.41 16.05 -15.82
CA ALA A 228 10.51 16.67 -15.07
C ALA A 228 11.47 15.61 -14.52
N LEU A 229 10.94 14.48 -14.04
CA LEU A 229 11.74 13.35 -13.57
C LEU A 229 12.59 12.75 -14.71
N CYS A 230 12.00 12.50 -15.88
CA CYS A 230 12.72 11.95 -17.03
C CYS A 230 13.85 12.88 -17.49
N ARG A 231 13.63 14.20 -17.52
CA ARG A 231 14.69 15.19 -17.84
C ARG A 231 15.86 15.15 -16.85
N LYS A 232 15.58 14.93 -15.55
CA LYS A 232 16.63 14.76 -14.54
C LYS A 232 17.43 13.49 -14.74
N LEU A 233 16.76 12.37 -15.04
CA LEU A 233 17.42 11.11 -15.37
C LEU A 233 18.34 11.27 -16.59
N GLN A 234 17.86 11.91 -17.66
CA GLN A 234 18.65 12.21 -18.85
C GLN A 234 19.86 13.08 -18.53
N SER A 235 19.68 14.12 -17.72
CA SER A 235 20.78 15.00 -17.28
C SER A 235 21.82 14.25 -16.44
N ALA A 236 21.44 13.15 -15.77
CA ALA A 236 22.34 12.25 -15.04
C ALA A 236 23.02 11.17 -15.91
N GLY A 237 22.79 11.20 -17.24
CA GLY A 237 23.42 10.29 -18.19
C GLY A 237 22.66 8.98 -18.43
N PHE A 238 21.42 8.86 -17.95
CA PHE A 238 20.55 7.75 -18.31
C PHE A 238 19.89 8.04 -19.66
N THR A 239 20.13 7.17 -20.64
CA THR A 239 19.67 7.34 -22.02
C THR A 239 18.36 6.61 -22.30
N THR A 240 18.10 5.53 -21.57
CA THR A 240 16.90 4.69 -21.73
C THR A 240 16.23 4.49 -20.39
N PHE A 241 14.92 4.67 -20.31
CA PHE A 241 14.14 4.43 -19.10
C PHE A 241 12.77 3.84 -19.43
N ARG A 242 12.28 3.01 -18.50
CA ARG A 242 10.90 2.52 -18.46
C ARG A 242 10.24 3.05 -17.21
N VAL A 243 9.12 3.74 -17.38
CA VAL A 243 8.28 4.21 -16.28
C VAL A 243 7.14 3.20 -16.08
N MET A 244 6.92 2.84 -14.83
CA MET A 244 5.81 2.02 -14.37
C MET A 244 5.07 2.76 -13.24
N TYR A 245 3.87 2.29 -12.95
CA TYR A 245 2.89 3.00 -12.13
C TYR A 245 2.38 2.07 -11.04
N PRO A 246 2.99 2.12 -9.84
CA PRO A 246 2.48 1.38 -8.70
C PRO A 246 1.20 2.00 -8.13
N PHE A 247 0.24 1.16 -7.78
CA PHE A 247 -1.03 1.52 -7.15
C PHE A 247 -1.22 0.79 -5.81
N PRO A 248 -1.74 1.48 -4.78
CA PRO A 248 -2.17 2.88 -4.78
C PRO A 248 -1.02 3.90 -4.93
N ASP A 249 0.19 3.50 -4.53
CA ASP A 249 1.46 4.15 -4.83
C ASP A 249 2.61 3.16 -4.56
N TYR A 250 3.87 3.59 -4.73
CA TYR A 250 5.05 2.75 -4.50
C TYR A 250 5.19 2.31 -3.04
N LYS A 251 4.51 2.99 -2.10
CA LYS A 251 4.70 2.69 -0.68
C LYS A 251 3.97 1.45 -0.24
N LEU A 252 2.76 1.24 -0.74
CA LEU A 252 1.93 0.08 -0.45
C LEU A 252 1.50 -0.62 -1.73
N ALA A 253 2.40 -0.71 -2.70
CA ALA A 253 2.09 -1.19 -4.04
C ALA A 253 1.51 -2.61 -4.01
N ARG A 254 0.41 -2.79 -4.74
CA ARG A 254 -0.25 -4.09 -4.96
C ARG A 254 -0.51 -4.36 -6.43
N VAL A 255 -0.62 -3.30 -7.23
CA VAL A 255 -0.73 -3.37 -8.69
C VAL A 255 0.37 -2.50 -9.30
N ILE A 256 1.03 -2.98 -10.34
CA ILE A 256 2.01 -2.23 -11.13
C ILE A 256 1.52 -2.21 -12.58
N LEU A 257 1.28 -1.02 -13.12
CA LEU A 257 0.95 -0.82 -14.53
C LEU A 257 2.16 -0.33 -15.32
N THR A 258 2.22 -0.69 -16.58
CA THR A 258 3.21 -0.18 -17.54
C THR A 258 2.61 0.91 -18.43
N ASP A 259 3.44 1.65 -19.16
CA ASP A 259 2.99 2.59 -20.21
C ASP A 259 2.07 1.89 -21.23
N GLU A 260 2.37 0.63 -21.59
CA GLU A 260 1.56 -0.16 -22.51
C GLU A 260 0.18 -0.51 -21.93
N ALA A 261 0.08 -0.75 -20.62
CA ALA A 261 -1.20 -1.03 -19.96
C ALA A 261 -2.10 0.22 -19.91
N VAL A 262 -1.57 1.35 -19.45
CA VAL A 262 -2.36 2.59 -19.33
C VAL A 262 -2.77 3.13 -20.70
N SER A 263 -1.98 2.86 -21.75
CA SER A 263 -2.31 3.22 -23.13
C SER A 263 -3.55 2.48 -23.69
N LEU A 264 -4.00 1.39 -23.05
CA LEU A 264 -5.23 0.71 -23.46
C LEU A 264 -6.50 1.53 -23.20
N CYS A 265 -6.43 2.52 -22.30
CA CYS A 265 -7.51 3.49 -22.00
C CYS A 265 -8.90 2.87 -21.76
N ASN A 266 -8.97 1.64 -21.26
CA ASN A 266 -10.22 0.93 -20.98
C ASN A 266 -10.53 0.84 -19.47
N GLU A 267 -11.79 0.63 -19.13
CA GLU A 267 -12.25 0.64 -17.75
C GLU A 267 -11.69 -0.53 -16.91
N SER A 268 -11.41 -1.69 -17.52
CA SER A 268 -10.75 -2.80 -16.83
C SER A 268 -9.37 -2.42 -16.29
N ILE A 269 -8.57 -1.61 -17.01
CA ILE A 269 -7.29 -1.11 -16.50
C ILE A 269 -7.49 -0.14 -15.33
N ALA A 270 -8.46 0.76 -15.44
CA ALA A 270 -8.80 1.67 -14.34
C ALA A 270 -9.25 0.91 -13.09
N PHE A 271 -10.02 -0.17 -13.26
CA PHE A 271 -10.46 -1.03 -12.17
C PHE A 271 -9.29 -1.67 -11.41
N TRP A 272 -8.25 -2.13 -12.12
CA TRP A 272 -7.02 -2.60 -11.48
C TRP A 272 -6.31 -1.48 -10.71
N ALA A 273 -6.22 -0.28 -11.29
CA ALA A 273 -5.59 0.88 -10.65
C ALA A 273 -6.34 1.34 -9.38
N SER A 274 -7.67 1.28 -9.38
CA SER A 274 -8.52 1.76 -8.29
C SER A 274 -8.92 0.68 -7.28
N ARG A 275 -8.49 -0.57 -7.49
CA ARG A 275 -8.84 -1.72 -6.64
C ARG A 275 -8.45 -1.49 -5.17
N TYR A 276 -7.35 -0.76 -4.96
CA TYR A 276 -6.82 -0.45 -3.65
C TYR A 276 -6.82 1.07 -3.50
N PRO A 277 -7.60 1.63 -2.56
CA PRO A 277 -7.68 3.07 -2.39
C PRO A 277 -6.34 3.61 -1.90
N PHE A 278 -5.94 4.77 -2.40
CA PHE A 278 -4.85 5.53 -1.80
C PHE A 278 -5.31 6.15 -0.48
N GLU A 279 -4.36 6.50 0.38
CA GLU A 279 -4.58 7.08 1.70
C GLU A 279 -3.91 8.46 1.81
N ASP A 280 -4.41 9.28 2.74
CA ASP A 280 -3.62 10.39 3.28
C ASP A 280 -2.86 9.85 4.49
N TYR A 281 -1.56 9.68 4.33
CA TYR A 281 -0.75 8.97 5.33
C TYR A 281 -0.47 9.79 6.59
N LEU A 282 -0.57 11.12 6.50
CA LEU A 282 -0.27 12.02 7.61
C LEU A 282 -1.54 12.47 8.33
N VAL A 283 -2.67 12.54 7.60
CA VAL A 283 -3.99 12.86 8.17
C VAL A 283 -5.04 11.89 7.60
N PRO A 284 -5.12 10.64 8.12
CA PRO A 284 -6.02 9.61 7.60
C PRO A 284 -7.51 9.99 7.62
N GLU A 285 -7.90 10.85 8.58
CA GLU A 285 -9.27 11.35 8.76
C GLU A 285 -9.65 12.39 7.71
N ARG A 286 -8.70 12.83 6.87
CA ARG A 286 -8.93 13.89 5.90
C ARG A 286 -9.97 13.49 4.88
N TYR A 287 -10.95 14.37 4.73
CA TYR A 287 -11.98 14.27 3.71
C TYR A 287 -11.36 14.22 2.29
N LYS A 288 -11.76 13.22 1.51
CA LYS A 288 -11.40 13.10 0.10
C LYS A 288 -12.53 13.62 -0.79
N ASN A 289 -12.18 14.50 -1.72
CA ASN A 289 -13.11 15.12 -2.66
C ASN A 289 -13.52 14.15 -3.76
N GLY A 290 -14.58 13.37 -3.54
CA GLY A 290 -15.16 12.49 -4.57
C GLY A 290 -14.66 11.04 -4.54
N ASN A 291 -15.20 10.22 -5.44
CA ASN A 291 -14.92 8.78 -5.49
C ASN A 291 -13.68 8.51 -6.35
N ALA A 292 -12.60 8.05 -5.72
CA ALA A 292 -11.33 7.80 -6.40
C ALA A 292 -11.43 6.81 -7.57
N ALA A 293 -12.28 5.77 -7.47
CA ALA A 293 -12.40 4.77 -8.52
C ALA A 293 -13.03 5.33 -9.80
N LEU A 294 -14.15 6.06 -9.67
CA LEU A 294 -14.78 6.70 -10.84
C LEU A 294 -13.91 7.80 -11.45
N VAL A 295 -13.23 8.60 -10.62
CA VAL A 295 -12.29 9.61 -11.15
C VAL A 295 -11.14 8.93 -11.89
N THR A 296 -10.61 7.83 -11.36
CA THR A 296 -9.57 7.03 -12.03
C THR A 296 -10.04 6.50 -13.38
N CYS A 297 -11.31 6.06 -13.49
CA CYS A 297 -11.91 5.65 -14.76
C CYS A 297 -11.90 6.78 -15.80
N GLU A 298 -12.32 7.99 -15.43
CA GLU A 298 -12.35 9.13 -16.37
C GLU A 298 -10.94 9.62 -16.74
N VAL A 299 -10.02 9.67 -15.77
CA VAL A 299 -8.60 9.97 -16.01
C VAL A 299 -7.97 8.97 -16.97
N ASN A 300 -8.29 7.68 -16.84
CA ASN A 300 -7.80 6.64 -17.74
C ASN A 300 -8.40 6.74 -19.15
N LYS A 301 -9.71 7.02 -19.27
CA LYS A 301 -10.38 7.26 -20.56
C LYS A 301 -9.76 8.46 -21.29
N ALA A 302 -9.33 9.48 -20.55
CA ALA A 302 -8.64 10.65 -21.08
C ALA A 302 -7.17 10.39 -21.47
N GLY A 303 -6.63 9.19 -21.22
CA GLY A 303 -5.23 8.86 -21.49
C GLY A 303 -4.24 9.47 -20.49
N LEU A 304 -4.70 9.88 -19.30
CA LEU A 304 -3.90 10.60 -18.30
C LEU A 304 -3.52 9.73 -17.08
N LEU A 305 -3.90 8.45 -17.04
CA LEU A 305 -3.67 7.59 -15.87
C LEU A 305 -2.19 7.47 -15.49
N GLY A 306 -1.29 7.37 -16.48
CA GLY A 306 0.14 7.35 -16.21
C GLY A 306 0.66 8.67 -15.64
N GLU A 307 0.24 9.80 -16.23
CA GLU A 307 0.68 11.14 -15.83
C GLU A 307 0.17 11.56 -14.44
N LEU A 308 -1.00 11.06 -14.03
CA LEU A 308 -1.64 11.35 -12.74
C LEU A 308 -1.55 10.20 -11.74
N SER A 309 -0.80 9.13 -12.04
CA SER A 309 -0.49 8.09 -11.05
C SER A 309 0.16 8.71 -9.81
N ASN A 310 -0.10 8.19 -8.61
CA ASN A 310 0.39 8.83 -7.37
C ASN A 310 1.90 8.75 -7.20
N SER A 311 2.57 7.89 -7.96
CA SER A 311 4.01 7.69 -7.90
C SER A 311 4.52 6.95 -9.13
N PHE A 312 5.84 6.97 -9.32
CA PHE A 312 6.53 6.29 -10.40
C PHE A 312 7.46 5.21 -9.86
N LEU A 313 7.58 4.12 -10.61
CA LEU A 313 8.64 3.13 -10.51
C LEU A 313 9.41 3.13 -11.83
N VAL A 314 10.65 3.60 -11.82
CA VAL A 314 11.45 3.81 -13.03
C VAL A 314 12.63 2.85 -13.04
N ILE A 315 12.77 2.11 -14.14
CA ILE A 315 14.00 1.39 -14.46
C ILE A 315 14.77 2.25 -15.47
N ALA A 316 16.03 2.59 -15.20
CA ALA A 316 16.85 3.43 -16.07
C ALA A 316 18.19 2.76 -16.39
N SER A 317 18.71 2.98 -17.61
CA SER A 317 20.02 2.51 -18.04
C SER A 317 20.78 3.61 -18.80
N ARG A 318 22.11 3.53 -18.76
CA ARG A 318 23.01 4.39 -19.53
C ARG A 318 23.25 3.89 -20.96
N ARG A 319 22.77 2.69 -21.29
CA ARG A 319 22.87 2.09 -22.62
C ARG A 319 21.56 2.26 -23.37
N GLU A 320 21.63 2.86 -24.55
CA GLU A 320 20.48 3.04 -25.44
C GLU A 320 19.83 1.70 -25.82
N SER A 321 20.66 0.67 -26.06
CA SER A 321 20.24 -0.67 -26.45
C SER A 321 19.73 -1.55 -25.31
N ALA A 322 19.69 -1.05 -24.06
CA ALA A 322 19.26 -1.84 -22.92
C ALA A 322 17.80 -2.26 -23.04
N SER A 323 17.53 -3.57 -23.01
CA SER A 323 16.15 -4.07 -22.88
C SER A 323 15.66 -3.83 -21.46
N LEU A 324 14.64 -2.99 -21.33
CA LEU A 324 13.90 -2.75 -20.09
C LEU A 324 12.51 -3.37 -20.16
N GLN A 325 12.33 -4.40 -21.00
CA GLN A 325 11.03 -4.99 -21.25
C GLN A 325 10.59 -5.92 -20.10
N SER A 326 9.33 -5.81 -19.70
CA SER A 326 8.64 -6.68 -18.75
C SER A 326 7.85 -7.70 -19.55
N PRO A 327 7.77 -8.96 -19.09
CA PRO A 327 6.94 -9.98 -19.74
C PRO A 327 5.44 -9.71 -19.60
N TRP A 328 5.07 -8.79 -18.70
CA TRP A 328 3.72 -8.40 -18.36
C TRP A 328 3.50 -6.90 -18.57
N LEU A 329 2.27 -6.52 -18.91
CA LEU A 329 1.76 -5.15 -18.98
C LEU A 329 1.21 -4.70 -17.63
N VAL A 330 0.60 -5.63 -16.89
CA VAL A 330 0.11 -5.43 -15.53
C VAL A 330 0.62 -6.55 -14.64
N TRP A 331 1.03 -6.21 -13.42
CA TRP A 331 1.37 -7.17 -12.38
C TRP A 331 0.57 -6.83 -11.12
N SER A 332 -0.01 -7.84 -10.47
CA SER A 332 -0.72 -7.69 -9.20
C SER A 332 -0.38 -8.83 -8.27
N GLU A 333 -0.27 -8.53 -6.98
CA GLU A 333 0.00 -9.51 -5.95
C GLU A 333 -1.08 -9.48 -4.87
N ARG A 334 -1.58 -10.67 -4.55
CA ARG A 334 -2.42 -10.92 -3.39
C ARG A 334 -1.63 -11.75 -2.40
N LEU A 335 -1.35 -11.16 -1.25
CA LEU A 335 -0.75 -11.84 -0.10
C LEU A 335 -1.86 -12.17 0.90
N THR A 336 -1.79 -13.37 1.48
CA THR A 336 -2.73 -13.91 2.48
C THR A 336 -1.93 -14.65 3.55
N LYS A 337 -2.47 -14.84 4.76
CA LYS A 337 -1.75 -15.63 5.79
C LYS A 337 -1.63 -17.10 5.39
N ASN A 338 -2.66 -17.63 4.75
CA ASN A 338 -2.56 -18.92 4.08
C ASN A 338 -1.69 -18.75 2.83
N LYS A 339 -0.41 -19.12 2.92
CA LYS A 339 0.57 -18.96 1.83
C LYS A 339 0.17 -19.67 0.54
N ALA A 340 -0.66 -20.71 0.62
CA ALA A 340 -1.19 -21.44 -0.54
C ALA A 340 -2.21 -20.63 -1.36
N LEU A 341 -2.78 -19.57 -0.78
CA LEU A 341 -3.72 -18.66 -1.42
C LEU A 341 -3.07 -17.34 -1.86
N CYS A 342 -1.78 -17.15 -1.58
CA CYS A 342 -1.00 -16.08 -2.19
C CYS A 342 -0.96 -16.28 -3.69
N SER A 343 -1.19 -15.21 -4.45
CA SER A 343 -1.18 -15.26 -5.91
C SER A 343 -0.56 -14.04 -6.55
N THR A 344 -0.02 -14.28 -7.74
CA THR A 344 0.43 -13.24 -8.67
C THR A 344 -0.46 -13.30 -9.90
N THR A 345 -1.04 -12.16 -10.27
CA THR A 345 -1.85 -12.02 -11.49
C THR A 345 -1.13 -11.08 -12.46
N THR A 346 -0.98 -11.51 -13.71
CA THR A 346 -0.35 -10.71 -14.76
C THR A 346 -1.27 -10.55 -15.97
N LEU A 347 -1.19 -9.39 -16.62
CA LEU A 347 -1.70 -9.19 -17.97
C LEU A 347 -0.53 -9.29 -18.95
N GLU A 348 -0.56 -10.25 -19.86
CA GLU A 348 0.51 -10.48 -20.83
C GLU A 348 0.00 -10.38 -22.27
N LYS A 349 0.89 -10.02 -23.21
CA LYS A 349 0.58 -10.00 -24.64
C LYS A 349 1.25 -11.19 -25.34
N THR A 350 0.46 -12.18 -25.75
CA THR A 350 0.94 -13.38 -26.47
C THR A 350 0.25 -13.46 -27.82
N ASN A 351 0.99 -13.61 -28.92
CA ASN A 351 0.45 -13.68 -30.29
C ASN A 351 -0.54 -12.55 -30.62
N ASN A 352 -0.19 -11.31 -30.25
CA ASN A 352 -1.05 -10.12 -30.36
C ASN A 352 -2.39 -10.16 -29.61
N ARG A 353 -2.58 -11.11 -28.69
CA ARG A 353 -3.75 -11.19 -27.81
C ARG A 353 -3.36 -10.95 -26.37
N LEU A 354 -4.22 -10.25 -25.65
CA LEU A 354 -4.07 -10.00 -24.22
C LEU A 354 -4.64 -11.17 -23.42
N GLN A 355 -3.87 -11.67 -22.46
CA GLN A 355 -4.25 -12.77 -21.58
C GLN A 355 -3.95 -12.43 -20.13
N VAL A 356 -4.89 -12.75 -19.24
CA VAL A 356 -4.70 -12.68 -17.80
C VAL A 356 -4.21 -14.04 -17.32
N LYS A 357 -3.07 -14.07 -16.64
CA LYS A 357 -2.50 -15.28 -16.05
C LYS A 357 -2.44 -15.12 -14.54
N LYS A 358 -2.90 -16.14 -13.82
CA LYS A 358 -2.84 -16.20 -12.36
C LYS A 358 -1.99 -17.38 -11.91
N GLN A 359 -1.09 -17.14 -10.98
CA GLN A 359 -0.15 -18.13 -10.45
C GLN A 359 -0.23 -18.12 -8.92
N TYR A 360 -0.10 -19.29 -8.31
CA TYR A 360 -0.06 -19.48 -6.86
C TYR A 360 1.30 -20.08 -6.49
N PRO A 361 2.31 -19.25 -6.16
CA PRO A 361 3.70 -19.71 -6.06
C PRO A 361 3.93 -20.84 -5.04
N SER A 362 3.08 -20.91 -4.00
CA SER A 362 3.21 -21.89 -2.92
C SER A 362 2.47 -23.20 -3.18
N THR A 363 1.77 -23.36 -4.31
CA THR A 363 0.99 -24.57 -4.59
C THR A 363 1.67 -25.46 -5.63
N SER A 364 2.05 -26.66 -5.18
CA SER A 364 2.44 -27.78 -6.05
C SER A 364 1.39 -28.90 -6.07
N GLY A 365 0.21 -28.66 -5.51
CA GLY A 365 -0.86 -29.65 -5.30
C GLY A 365 -2.14 -29.04 -4.69
N THR A 366 -3.04 -29.88 -4.18
CA THR A 366 -4.32 -29.46 -3.57
C THR A 366 -4.08 -28.60 -2.33
N VAL A 367 -4.68 -27.41 -2.28
CA VAL A 367 -4.63 -26.55 -1.10
C VAL A 367 -5.42 -27.18 0.04
N ALA A 368 -4.76 -27.46 1.16
CA ALA A 368 -5.41 -28.01 2.34
C ALA A 368 -6.46 -27.01 2.87
N THR A 369 -7.67 -27.52 3.11
CA THR A 369 -8.72 -26.81 3.82
C THR A 369 -8.80 -27.34 5.25
N PRO A 370 -8.95 -26.46 6.26
CA PRO A 370 -9.27 -26.87 7.61
C PRO A 370 -10.44 -27.87 7.66
N SER A 371 -10.38 -28.83 8.59
CA SER A 371 -11.42 -29.83 8.80
C SER A 371 -12.79 -29.16 8.98
N GLY A 372 -13.78 -29.57 8.19
CA GLY A 372 -15.14 -29.02 8.21
C GLY A 372 -15.40 -27.88 7.22
N LEU A 373 -14.37 -27.25 6.66
CA LEU A 373 -14.54 -26.26 5.60
C LEU A 373 -14.72 -26.93 4.24
N ARG A 374 -15.76 -26.49 3.53
CA ARG A 374 -16.17 -27.03 2.23
C ARG A 374 -15.78 -26.10 1.07
N PHE A 375 -14.67 -25.38 1.19
CA PHE A 375 -14.15 -24.53 0.11
C PHE A 375 -13.11 -25.25 -0.74
N LYS A 376 -12.86 -24.77 -1.96
CA LYS A 376 -11.76 -25.26 -2.80
C LYS A 376 -11.23 -24.13 -3.69
N LEU A 377 -9.92 -24.09 -3.86
CA LEU A 377 -9.27 -23.27 -4.88
C LEU A 377 -9.30 -24.00 -6.23
N ASN A 378 -9.78 -23.31 -7.27
CA ASN A 378 -9.86 -23.82 -8.64
C ASN A 378 -8.67 -23.47 -9.52
N ALA A 379 -7.91 -22.43 -9.18
CA ALA A 379 -6.75 -21.95 -9.93
C ALA A 379 -7.02 -21.84 -11.45
N PRO A 380 -7.75 -20.81 -11.90
CA PRO A 380 -8.21 -20.72 -13.29
C PRO A 380 -7.04 -20.74 -14.30
N PRO A 381 -7.20 -21.37 -15.47
CA PRO A 381 -6.20 -21.32 -16.53
C PRO A 381 -6.08 -19.89 -17.09
N PRO A 382 -5.04 -19.58 -17.89
CA PRO A 382 -4.94 -18.29 -18.59
C PRO A 382 -6.25 -17.90 -19.29
N GLN A 383 -6.78 -16.73 -18.97
CA GLN A 383 -8.06 -16.23 -19.46
C GLN A 383 -7.84 -15.10 -20.49
N PRO A 384 -8.73 -14.92 -21.47
CA PRO A 384 -8.69 -13.72 -22.30
C PRO A 384 -8.91 -12.46 -21.45
N PHE A 385 -8.22 -11.38 -21.80
CA PHE A 385 -8.53 -10.08 -21.20
C PHE A 385 -9.89 -9.57 -21.70
N LEU A 386 -10.78 -9.25 -20.76
CA LEU A 386 -12.12 -8.76 -21.07
C LEU A 386 -12.14 -7.23 -21.09
N ASP A 387 -12.50 -6.67 -22.24
CA ASP A 387 -12.64 -5.23 -22.47
C ASP A 387 -14.12 -4.83 -22.32
N GLY A 388 -14.43 -4.15 -21.23
CA GLY A 388 -15.80 -3.76 -20.88
C GLY A 388 -15.87 -2.97 -19.58
N SER A 389 -17.09 -2.80 -19.07
CA SER A 389 -17.35 -2.18 -17.77
C SER A 389 -17.57 -3.25 -16.72
N SER A 390 -16.89 -3.15 -15.57
CA SER A 390 -17.19 -4.02 -14.43
C SER A 390 -18.61 -3.71 -13.91
N VAL A 391 -19.38 -4.75 -13.57
CA VAL A 391 -20.72 -4.57 -13.01
C VAL A 391 -20.67 -3.85 -11.66
N GLU A 392 -19.62 -4.09 -10.86
CA GLU A 392 -19.35 -3.31 -9.64
C GLU A 392 -19.27 -1.79 -9.90
N MET A 393 -18.64 -1.37 -11.00
CA MET A 393 -18.53 0.04 -11.38
C MET A 393 -19.84 0.61 -11.92
N GLU A 394 -20.67 -0.20 -12.59
CA GLU A 394 -22.03 0.19 -12.99
C GLU A 394 -22.89 0.46 -11.75
N LEU A 395 -22.89 -0.47 -10.80
CA LEU A 395 -23.59 -0.33 -9.52
C LEU A 395 -23.13 0.92 -8.76
N LEU A 396 -21.83 1.22 -8.74
CA LEU A 396 -21.28 2.44 -8.13
C LEU A 396 -21.78 3.73 -8.79
N ARG A 397 -21.87 3.76 -10.12
CA ARG A 397 -22.46 4.90 -10.83
C ARG A 397 -23.93 5.11 -10.45
N TYR A 398 -24.72 4.04 -10.40
CA TYR A 398 -26.13 4.13 -10.00
C TYR A 398 -26.27 4.58 -8.54
N ALA A 399 -25.46 4.04 -7.64
CA ALA A 399 -25.43 4.38 -6.23
C ALA A 399 -25.19 5.88 -5.97
N ILE A 400 -24.12 6.43 -6.57
CA ILE A 400 -23.79 7.85 -6.42
C ILE A 400 -24.86 8.76 -7.00
N SER A 401 -25.49 8.35 -8.10
CA SER A 401 -26.57 9.10 -8.73
C SER A 401 -27.95 8.91 -8.09
N GLY A 402 -28.06 8.09 -7.03
CA GLY A 402 -29.34 7.78 -6.38
C GLY A 402 -30.33 7.01 -7.28
N ARG A 403 -29.84 6.32 -8.31
CA ARG A 403 -30.68 5.59 -9.28
C ARG A 403 -30.97 4.17 -8.80
N GLY A 404 -31.79 4.05 -7.75
CA GLY A 404 -32.14 2.78 -7.12
C GLY A 404 -32.77 1.75 -8.07
N ASN A 405 -33.62 2.17 -9.01
CA ASN A 405 -34.24 1.26 -9.98
C ASN A 405 -33.21 0.65 -10.93
N ASP A 406 -32.30 1.46 -11.48
CA ASP A 406 -31.22 0.99 -12.36
C ASP A 406 -30.27 0.05 -11.60
N PHE A 407 -30.01 0.34 -10.33
CA PHE A 407 -29.22 -0.51 -9.43
C PHE A 407 -29.86 -1.88 -9.27
N LEU A 408 -31.15 -1.95 -8.91
CA LEU A 408 -31.90 -3.21 -8.76
C LEU A 408 -32.01 -3.96 -10.10
N GLN A 409 -32.22 -3.27 -11.21
CA GLN A 409 -32.25 -3.89 -12.54
C GLN A 409 -30.91 -4.53 -12.88
N THR A 410 -29.79 -3.86 -12.59
CA THR A 410 -28.45 -4.40 -12.82
C THR A 410 -28.18 -5.64 -11.98
N LEU A 411 -28.67 -5.68 -10.74
CA LEU A 411 -28.61 -6.88 -9.90
C LEU A 411 -29.44 -8.02 -10.49
N ASN A 412 -30.64 -7.75 -11.00
CA ASN A 412 -31.46 -8.75 -11.70
C ASN A 412 -30.77 -9.32 -12.94
N GLU A 413 -30.11 -8.49 -13.73
CA GLU A 413 -29.34 -8.95 -14.90
C GLU A 413 -28.17 -9.86 -14.49
N TRP A 414 -27.46 -9.49 -13.42
CA TRP A 414 -26.41 -10.33 -12.85
C TRP A 414 -26.96 -11.68 -12.36
N MET A 415 -28.05 -11.66 -11.60
CA MET A 415 -28.67 -12.88 -11.07
C MET A 415 -29.17 -13.80 -12.18
N ALA A 416 -29.82 -13.25 -13.22
CA ALA A 416 -30.24 -14.02 -14.39
C ALA A 416 -29.04 -14.64 -15.14
N TYR A 417 -27.90 -13.93 -15.20
CA TYR A 417 -26.66 -14.49 -15.72
C TYR A 417 -26.18 -15.68 -14.86
N VAL A 418 -26.21 -15.56 -13.53
CA VAL A 418 -25.81 -16.64 -12.62
C VAL A 418 -26.71 -17.86 -12.80
N GLU A 419 -28.03 -17.69 -12.75
CA GLU A 419 -28.99 -18.79 -12.91
C GLU A 419 -28.80 -19.53 -14.23
N LYS A 420 -28.62 -18.78 -15.33
CA LYS A 420 -28.39 -19.35 -16.66
C LYS A 420 -27.13 -20.22 -16.73
N HIS A 421 -26.04 -19.81 -16.09
CA HIS A 421 -24.73 -20.48 -16.25
C HIS A 421 -24.40 -21.46 -15.13
N PHE A 422 -25.03 -21.31 -13.96
CA PHE A 422 -24.70 -22.08 -12.75
C PHE A 422 -25.91 -22.66 -12.02
N GLY A 423 -27.15 -22.38 -12.47
CA GLY A 423 -28.35 -22.97 -11.92
C GLY A 423 -28.38 -24.49 -12.12
N ARG A 424 -28.88 -25.21 -11.13
CA ARG A 424 -29.07 -26.67 -11.21
C ARG A 424 -30.52 -26.99 -11.55
N SER A 425 -30.73 -27.94 -12.44
CA SER A 425 -32.03 -28.22 -13.07
C SER A 425 -33.12 -28.75 -12.13
N THR A 426 -32.79 -29.14 -10.90
CA THR A 426 -33.69 -29.87 -10.00
C THR A 426 -33.81 -29.28 -8.60
N GLU A 427 -33.05 -28.24 -8.26
CA GLU A 427 -33.00 -27.64 -6.93
C GLU A 427 -32.80 -26.13 -7.07
N SER A 428 -33.34 -25.33 -6.14
CA SER A 428 -33.05 -23.89 -6.02
C SER A 428 -31.60 -23.60 -5.57
N THR A 429 -30.66 -24.47 -5.94
CA THR A 429 -29.26 -24.47 -5.50
C THR A 429 -28.34 -24.18 -6.68
N LEU A 430 -27.25 -23.45 -6.41
CA LEU A 430 -26.25 -23.10 -7.41
C LEU A 430 -25.10 -24.13 -7.45
N ALA A 431 -24.39 -24.16 -8.58
CA ALA A 431 -23.15 -24.92 -8.70
C ALA A 431 -22.05 -24.35 -7.76
N PRO A 432 -21.16 -25.18 -7.19
CA PRO A 432 -20.14 -24.74 -6.23
C PRO A 432 -19.25 -23.60 -6.73
N ASN A 433 -18.91 -23.60 -8.01
CA ASN A 433 -18.09 -22.58 -8.65
C ASN A 433 -18.83 -21.27 -8.94
N ALA A 434 -20.13 -21.17 -8.65
CA ALA A 434 -20.89 -19.92 -8.72
C ALA A 434 -20.56 -18.96 -7.57
N TRP A 435 -19.97 -19.47 -6.48
CA TRP A 435 -19.70 -18.71 -5.26
C TRP A 435 -18.95 -17.41 -5.52
N ASP A 436 -18.01 -17.44 -6.45
CA ASP A 436 -17.16 -16.30 -6.79
C ASP A 436 -17.71 -15.43 -7.93
N CYS A 437 -18.86 -15.80 -8.50
CA CYS A 437 -19.53 -15.06 -9.57
C CYS A 437 -20.33 -13.88 -8.99
N ILE A 438 -19.63 -12.97 -8.29
CA ILE A 438 -20.17 -11.73 -7.70
C ILE A 438 -19.97 -10.53 -8.64
N PRO A 439 -20.60 -9.36 -8.43
CA PRO A 439 -20.54 -8.21 -9.37
C PRO A 439 -19.11 -7.74 -9.70
N ARG A 440 -18.20 -7.92 -8.74
CA ARG A 440 -16.76 -7.64 -8.85
C ARG A 440 -16.03 -8.49 -9.88
N ASN A 441 -16.54 -9.69 -10.14
CA ASN A 441 -15.98 -10.71 -11.03
C ASN A 441 -16.83 -10.87 -12.30
N LEU A 442 -17.59 -9.82 -12.66
CA LEU A 442 -18.42 -9.77 -13.85
C LEU A 442 -18.14 -8.51 -14.67
N ILE A 443 -17.94 -8.68 -15.98
CA ILE A 443 -17.73 -7.59 -16.93
C ILE A 443 -18.87 -7.58 -17.95
N ARG A 444 -19.44 -6.39 -18.18
CA ARG A 444 -20.29 -6.11 -19.33
C ARG A 444 -19.43 -5.70 -20.51
N LEU A 445 -19.37 -6.58 -21.50
CA LEU A 445 -18.65 -6.35 -22.74
C LEU A 445 -19.32 -5.27 -23.59
N LYS A 446 -18.59 -4.76 -24.59
CA LYS A 446 -19.08 -3.73 -25.53
C LYS A 446 -20.35 -4.13 -26.30
N ASN A 447 -20.55 -5.42 -26.54
CA ASN A 447 -21.76 -6.00 -27.15
C ASN A 447 -22.92 -6.17 -26.15
N ARG A 448 -22.80 -5.65 -24.91
CA ARG A 448 -23.75 -5.72 -23.80
C ARG A 448 -23.91 -7.10 -23.15
N THR A 449 -23.16 -8.12 -23.55
CA THR A 449 -23.17 -9.41 -22.85
C THR A 449 -22.37 -9.34 -21.55
N LEU A 450 -22.81 -10.09 -20.55
CA LEU A 450 -22.08 -10.29 -19.31
C LEU A 450 -21.14 -11.48 -19.48
N GLU A 451 -19.93 -11.37 -18.94
CA GLU A 451 -18.94 -12.44 -18.89
C GLU A 451 -18.28 -12.46 -17.50
N ALA A 452 -18.18 -13.65 -16.92
CA ALA A 452 -17.52 -13.87 -15.63
C ALA A 452 -16.03 -14.13 -15.81
N PHE A 453 -15.23 -13.66 -14.86
CA PHE A 453 -13.79 -13.87 -14.83
C PHE A 453 -13.33 -14.11 -13.39
N ASP A 454 -12.09 -14.55 -13.21
CA ASP A 454 -11.48 -14.75 -11.87
C ASP A 454 -12.34 -15.60 -10.91
N LEU A 455 -12.95 -16.67 -11.41
CA LEU A 455 -13.75 -17.61 -10.60
C LEU A 455 -12.83 -18.60 -9.86
N GLU A 456 -12.22 -18.13 -8.77
CA GLU A 456 -11.14 -18.84 -8.07
C GLU A 456 -11.64 -19.86 -7.05
N PHE A 457 -12.81 -19.63 -6.47
CA PHE A 457 -13.27 -20.35 -5.29
C PHE A 457 -14.56 -21.14 -5.54
N GLU A 458 -14.58 -22.39 -5.09
CA GLU A 458 -15.80 -23.19 -4.99
C GLU A 458 -16.30 -23.20 -3.54
N ASN A 459 -17.61 -23.00 -3.35
CA ASN A 459 -18.30 -23.32 -2.11
C ASN A 459 -19.07 -24.63 -2.28
N ARG A 460 -18.65 -25.69 -1.60
CA ARG A 460 -19.31 -27.01 -1.66
C ARG A 460 -20.39 -27.18 -0.58
N ASN A 461 -20.72 -26.11 0.14
CA ASN A 461 -21.99 -26.03 0.85
C ASN A 461 -23.13 -25.82 -0.17
N SER A 462 -24.35 -26.17 0.21
CA SER A 462 -25.53 -25.83 -0.59
C SER A 462 -25.84 -24.35 -0.37
N PHE A 463 -26.03 -23.59 -1.45
CA PHE A 463 -26.44 -22.19 -1.37
C PHE A 463 -27.33 -21.79 -2.55
N GLY A 464 -28.20 -20.81 -2.31
CA GLY A 464 -29.15 -20.26 -3.27
C GLY A 464 -28.69 -18.94 -3.91
N LEU A 465 -29.56 -18.37 -4.75
CA LEU A 465 -29.32 -17.10 -5.44
C LEU A 465 -29.38 -15.91 -4.48
N GLU A 466 -30.25 -15.98 -3.48
CA GLU A 466 -30.40 -15.01 -2.39
C GLU A 466 -29.13 -14.92 -1.53
N GLU A 467 -28.48 -16.05 -1.23
CA GLU A 467 -27.22 -16.08 -0.49
C GLU A 467 -26.07 -15.52 -1.34
N LEU A 468 -26.00 -15.84 -2.64
CA LEU A 468 -25.00 -15.26 -3.54
C LEU A 468 -25.21 -13.75 -3.72
N CYS A 469 -26.46 -13.31 -3.87
CA CYS A 469 -26.81 -11.89 -3.97
C CYS A 469 -26.36 -11.15 -2.71
N THR A 470 -26.68 -11.69 -1.54
CA THR A 470 -26.23 -11.18 -0.24
C THR A 470 -24.71 -11.08 -0.16
N ARG A 471 -23.97 -12.12 -0.58
CA ARG A 471 -22.50 -12.09 -0.62
C ARG A 471 -21.97 -11.00 -1.55
N GLY A 472 -22.53 -10.90 -2.76
CA GLY A 472 -22.12 -9.87 -3.73
C GLY A 472 -22.34 -8.46 -3.20
N LEU A 473 -23.48 -8.22 -2.54
CA LEU A 473 -23.79 -6.94 -1.90
C LEU A 473 -22.88 -6.67 -0.70
N LEU A 474 -22.59 -7.68 0.13
CA LEU A 474 -21.68 -7.55 1.27
C LEU A 474 -20.33 -6.97 0.81
N PHE A 475 -19.68 -7.60 -0.18
CA PHE A 475 -18.40 -7.11 -0.71
C PHE A 475 -18.51 -5.74 -1.36
N TRP A 476 -19.59 -5.49 -2.09
CA TRP A 476 -19.80 -4.21 -2.76
C TRP A 476 -19.97 -3.07 -1.74
N PHE A 477 -20.81 -3.26 -0.72
CA PHE A 477 -21.05 -2.23 0.30
C PHE A 477 -19.84 -2.03 1.21
N LEU A 478 -19.09 -3.06 1.57
CA LEU A 478 -17.86 -2.89 2.36
C LEU A 478 -16.87 -1.92 1.70
N ASP A 479 -16.83 -1.88 0.36
CA ASP A 479 -15.95 -0.97 -0.38
C ASP A 479 -16.62 0.36 -0.76
N HIS A 480 -17.95 0.40 -0.92
CA HIS A 480 -18.65 1.54 -1.53
C HIS A 480 -19.77 2.17 -0.69
N ALA A 481 -20.06 1.67 0.52
CA ALA A 481 -21.21 2.11 1.33
C ALA A 481 -21.35 3.62 1.52
N PRO A 482 -20.28 4.41 1.75
CA PRO A 482 -20.40 5.86 1.87
C PRO A 482 -20.98 6.55 0.63
N TRP A 483 -20.91 5.90 -0.54
CA TRP A 483 -21.40 6.37 -1.83
C TRP A 483 -22.83 5.89 -2.15
N ALA A 484 -23.46 5.11 -1.27
CA ALA A 484 -24.72 4.43 -1.52
C ALA A 484 -25.94 5.04 -0.81
N THR A 485 -25.76 6.11 -0.03
CA THR A 485 -26.82 6.75 0.76
C THR A 485 -28.01 7.24 -0.10
N GLY A 486 -27.75 7.56 -1.38
CA GLY A 486 -28.79 7.96 -2.33
C GLY A 486 -29.69 6.81 -2.81
N LEU A 487 -29.32 5.54 -2.61
CA LEU A 487 -30.11 4.38 -3.06
C LEU A 487 -31.36 4.16 -2.22
N ASN A 488 -31.22 4.25 -0.90
CA ASN A 488 -32.30 4.13 0.06
C ASN A 488 -32.09 5.13 1.21
N PRO A 489 -32.76 6.29 1.17
CA PRO A 489 -32.60 7.34 2.19
C PRO A 489 -32.99 6.91 3.61
N LYS A 490 -33.69 5.78 3.78
CA LYS A 490 -34.06 5.24 5.10
C LYS A 490 -32.99 4.34 5.70
N ALA A 491 -32.08 3.81 4.89
CA ALA A 491 -31.02 2.92 5.35
C ALA A 491 -29.97 3.72 6.12
N LYS A 492 -29.59 3.23 7.30
CA LYS A 492 -28.57 3.82 8.16
C LYS A 492 -27.30 2.98 8.21
N THR A 493 -27.42 1.68 7.97
CA THR A 493 -26.31 0.73 8.00
C THR A 493 -26.18 0.01 6.65
N VAL A 494 -25.06 -0.71 6.46
CA VAL A 494 -24.91 -1.62 5.31
C VAL A 494 -25.98 -2.71 5.37
N ARG A 495 -26.26 -3.25 6.56
CA ARG A 495 -27.34 -4.23 6.76
C ARG A 495 -28.68 -3.71 6.25
N ASP A 496 -29.05 -2.45 6.55
CA ASP A 496 -30.32 -1.87 6.10
C ASP A 496 -30.45 -1.84 4.57
N HIS A 497 -29.36 -1.52 3.87
CA HIS A 497 -29.35 -1.55 2.41
C HIS A 497 -29.49 -2.98 1.86
N ILE A 498 -28.77 -3.94 2.44
CA ILE A 498 -28.86 -5.34 2.01
C ILE A 498 -30.29 -5.86 2.25
N LEU A 499 -30.87 -5.58 3.43
CA LEU A 499 -32.26 -5.92 3.74
C LEU A 499 -33.25 -5.31 2.72
N TRP A 500 -33.07 -4.05 2.34
CA TRP A 500 -33.91 -3.40 1.33
C TRP A 500 -33.82 -4.11 -0.03
N VAL A 501 -32.60 -4.44 -0.48
CA VAL A 501 -32.43 -5.15 -1.76
C VAL A 501 -33.05 -6.54 -1.69
N LEU A 502 -32.76 -7.31 -0.64
CA LEU A 502 -33.27 -8.68 -0.49
C LEU A 502 -34.79 -8.73 -0.35
N SER A 503 -35.39 -7.85 0.44
CA SER A 503 -36.85 -7.78 0.55
C SER A 503 -37.54 -7.38 -0.76
N THR A 504 -36.84 -6.66 -1.64
CA THR A 504 -37.35 -6.28 -2.97
C THR A 504 -37.21 -7.41 -3.98
N LEU A 505 -36.07 -8.09 -4.01
CA LEU A 505 -35.74 -9.10 -5.04
C LEU A 505 -36.18 -10.52 -4.64
N PHE A 506 -36.26 -10.81 -3.33
CA PHE A 506 -36.57 -12.12 -2.76
C PHE A 506 -37.66 -12.02 -1.67
N PRO A 507 -38.86 -11.51 -1.98
CA PRO A 507 -39.89 -11.21 -0.98
C PRO A 507 -40.40 -12.43 -0.19
N SER A 508 -40.16 -13.65 -0.68
CA SER A 508 -40.55 -14.90 -0.03
C SER A 508 -39.50 -15.47 0.93
N HIS A 509 -38.31 -14.86 1.03
CA HIS A 509 -37.21 -15.33 1.87
C HIS A 509 -37.06 -14.49 3.14
N ASP A 510 -36.60 -15.11 4.22
CA ASP A 510 -36.18 -14.38 5.42
C ASP A 510 -34.82 -13.69 5.15
N SER A 511 -34.91 -12.41 4.80
CA SER A 511 -33.73 -11.60 4.47
C SER A 511 -32.75 -11.49 5.64
N SER A 512 -33.23 -11.46 6.88
CA SER A 512 -32.35 -11.35 8.06
C SER A 512 -31.58 -12.65 8.28
N ALA A 513 -32.28 -13.78 8.26
CA ALA A 513 -31.66 -15.09 8.39
C ALA A 513 -30.64 -15.37 7.26
N THR A 514 -30.93 -14.89 6.05
CA THR A 514 -30.02 -15.00 4.88
C THR A 514 -28.73 -14.22 5.10
N ILE A 515 -28.82 -12.97 5.57
CA ILE A 515 -27.64 -12.15 5.90
C ILE A 515 -26.78 -12.84 6.95
N ASP A 516 -27.39 -13.34 8.03
CA ASP A 516 -26.65 -13.99 9.11
C ASP A 516 -26.01 -15.32 8.65
N SER A 517 -26.67 -16.07 7.75
CA SER A 517 -26.09 -17.26 7.11
C SER A 517 -24.84 -16.92 6.32
N VAL A 518 -24.91 -15.90 5.47
CA VAL A 518 -23.81 -15.50 4.60
C VAL A 518 -22.65 -14.92 5.39
N ILE A 519 -22.91 -14.12 6.44
CA ILE A 519 -21.88 -13.64 7.36
C ILE A 519 -21.11 -14.83 7.96
N ARG A 520 -21.81 -15.85 8.47
CA ARG A 520 -21.15 -17.06 9.01
C ARG A 520 -20.32 -17.80 7.95
N GLN A 521 -20.85 -17.96 6.74
CA GLN A 521 -20.13 -18.61 5.65
C GLN A 521 -18.89 -17.82 5.22
N GLU A 522 -18.98 -16.50 5.17
CA GLU A 522 -17.87 -15.61 4.82
C GLU A 522 -16.83 -15.56 5.93
N THR A 523 -17.22 -15.52 7.22
CA THR A 523 -16.28 -15.65 8.35
C THR A 523 -15.48 -16.95 8.24
N ASN A 524 -16.15 -18.08 7.97
CA ASN A 524 -15.50 -19.37 7.75
C ASN A 524 -14.54 -19.36 6.54
N PHE A 525 -14.93 -18.69 5.45
CA PHE A 525 -14.07 -18.51 4.28
C PHE A 525 -12.83 -17.66 4.63
N GLN A 526 -13.01 -16.55 5.34
CA GLN A 526 -11.93 -15.67 5.77
C GLN A 526 -10.97 -16.36 6.73
N MET A 527 -11.43 -17.25 7.61
CA MET A 527 -10.55 -18.08 8.44
C MET A 527 -9.64 -19.00 7.62
N TRP A 528 -10.06 -19.43 6.43
CA TRP A 528 -9.20 -20.22 5.54
C TRP A 528 -8.21 -19.34 4.75
N VAL A 529 -8.62 -18.14 4.35
CA VAL A 529 -7.77 -17.17 3.64
C VAL A 529 -6.71 -16.58 4.57
N ASN A 530 -7.17 -16.08 5.71
CA ASN A 530 -6.37 -15.44 6.75
C ASN A 530 -6.68 -16.09 8.10
N PRO A 531 -6.06 -17.24 8.44
CA PRO A 531 -6.21 -17.83 9.77
C PRO A 531 -5.81 -16.81 10.84
N LEU A 532 -6.76 -16.42 11.68
CA LEU A 532 -6.58 -15.51 12.81
C LEU A 532 -6.77 -16.28 14.13
N GLU A 533 -6.18 -15.76 15.21
CA GLU A 533 -6.48 -16.22 16.56
C GLU A 533 -7.85 -15.72 17.05
N GLU A 534 -8.37 -14.61 16.48
CA GLU A 534 -9.68 -14.02 16.77
C GLU A 534 -10.58 -14.03 15.52
N GLU A 535 -11.90 -14.22 15.70
CA GLU A 535 -12.86 -14.23 14.58
C GLU A 535 -12.94 -12.86 13.88
N VAL A 536 -13.05 -12.86 12.55
CA VAL A 536 -13.30 -11.63 11.78
C VAL A 536 -14.71 -11.13 12.09
N ASP A 537 -14.82 -9.93 12.68
CA ASP A 537 -16.11 -9.29 12.98
C ASP A 537 -16.74 -8.64 11.73
N ILE A 538 -17.16 -9.49 10.79
CA ILE A 538 -17.92 -9.07 9.61
C ILE A 538 -19.29 -8.49 10.02
N SER A 539 -19.87 -8.99 11.12
CA SER A 539 -21.16 -8.50 11.62
C SER A 539 -21.07 -7.04 12.06
N GLY A 540 -20.07 -6.70 12.87
CA GLY A 540 -19.83 -5.32 13.30
C GLY A 540 -19.63 -4.38 12.12
N ALA A 541 -18.94 -4.82 11.06
CA ALA A 541 -18.73 -4.02 9.85
C ALA A 541 -20.04 -3.69 9.11
N VAL A 542 -20.99 -4.63 9.02
CA VAL A 542 -22.27 -4.37 8.33
C VAL A 542 -23.26 -3.55 9.16
N ASP A 543 -23.14 -3.64 10.48
CA ASP A 543 -24.00 -2.93 11.44
C ASP A 543 -23.46 -1.54 11.81
N THR A 544 -22.22 -1.24 11.40
CA THR A 544 -21.64 0.10 11.55
C THR A 544 -22.49 1.12 10.78
N PRO A 545 -22.88 2.24 11.40
CA PRO A 545 -23.56 3.33 10.71
C PRO A 545 -22.76 3.76 9.48
N ILE A 546 -23.42 3.79 8.32
CA ILE A 546 -22.85 4.44 7.15
C ILE A 546 -22.82 5.90 7.52
N ASN A 547 -21.64 6.40 7.86
CA ASN A 547 -21.44 7.82 8.14
C ASN A 547 -21.94 8.57 6.91
N VAL A 548 -23.12 9.17 7.07
CA VAL A 548 -23.70 10.06 6.09
C VAL A 548 -22.62 11.09 5.82
N ARG A 549 -22.38 11.38 4.54
CA ARG A 549 -21.64 12.59 4.13
C ARG A 549 -22.40 13.86 4.52
N ASP A 550 -22.84 13.93 5.75
CA ASP A 550 -23.38 15.12 6.35
C ASP A 550 -22.21 15.76 7.07
N THR A 551 -21.65 16.78 6.44
CA THR A 551 -20.60 17.63 7.01
C THR A 551 -20.94 18.04 8.45
N THR A 552 -22.24 18.12 8.78
CA THR A 552 -22.76 18.45 10.10
C THR A 552 -22.44 17.40 11.17
N SER A 553 -22.54 16.10 10.87
CA SER A 553 -22.23 15.03 11.84
C SER A 553 -20.73 14.84 12.02
N LEU A 554 -19.95 14.99 10.95
CA LEU A 554 -18.48 15.02 11.02
C LEU A 554 -18.00 16.24 11.81
N ILE A 555 -18.57 17.43 11.57
CA ILE A 555 -18.27 18.63 12.37
C ILE A 555 -18.64 18.43 13.83
N ALA A 556 -19.75 17.75 14.14
CA ALA A 556 -20.13 17.46 15.52
C ALA A 556 -19.15 16.49 16.20
N HIS A 557 -18.77 15.41 15.50
CA HIS A 557 -17.81 14.44 16.01
C HIS A 557 -16.41 15.04 16.19
N LEU A 558 -15.92 15.80 15.20
CA LEU A 558 -14.64 16.51 15.29
C LEU A 558 -14.66 17.59 16.39
N LYS A 559 -15.81 18.19 16.70
CA LYS A 559 -15.96 19.11 17.83
C LYS A 559 -15.83 18.39 19.17
N ASP A 560 -16.44 17.21 19.30
CA ASP A 560 -16.32 16.38 20.51
C ASP A 560 -14.88 15.91 20.70
N GLU A 561 -14.22 15.39 19.65
CA GLU A 561 -12.80 15.00 19.72
C GLU A 561 -11.90 16.18 20.05
N LEU A 562 -12.09 17.35 19.40
CA LEU A 562 -11.35 18.57 19.71
C LEU A 562 -11.51 18.96 21.18
N GLN A 563 -12.70 18.80 21.74
CA GLN A 563 -12.96 19.11 23.15
C GLN A 563 -12.24 18.12 24.08
N THR A 564 -12.22 16.83 23.76
CA THR A 564 -11.47 15.82 24.51
C THR A 564 -9.96 16.07 24.44
N THR A 565 -9.40 16.31 23.26
CA THR A 565 -7.97 16.59 23.09
C THR A 565 -7.58 17.90 23.79
N GLN A 566 -8.43 18.92 23.78
CA GLN A 566 -8.18 20.17 24.51
C GLN A 566 -8.14 19.95 26.03
N GLN A 567 -8.98 19.06 26.57
CA GLN A 567 -8.94 18.68 27.98
C GLN A 567 -7.65 17.95 28.35
N GLU A 568 -7.19 17.03 27.51
CA GLU A 568 -5.91 16.33 27.69
C GLU A 568 -4.72 17.29 27.62
N LEU A 569 -4.72 18.22 26.66
CA LEU A 569 -3.69 19.25 26.53
C LEU A 569 -3.62 20.14 27.78
N ASN A 570 -4.77 20.56 28.30
CA ASN A 570 -4.84 21.35 29.54
C ASN A 570 -4.28 20.55 30.72
N HIS A 571 -4.60 19.25 30.83
CA HIS A 571 -4.07 18.39 31.89
C HIS A 571 -2.55 18.21 31.78
N LEU A 572 -2.01 18.06 30.57
CA LEU A 572 -0.57 18.00 30.31
C LEU A 572 0.13 19.34 30.65
N GLN A 573 -0.49 20.47 30.33
CA GLN A 573 0.03 21.80 30.71
C GLN A 573 0.05 21.99 32.23
N GLU A 574 -0.99 21.55 32.95
CA GLU A 574 -0.98 21.55 34.41
C GLU A 574 0.16 20.68 34.97
N HIS A 575 0.36 19.49 34.40
CA HIS A 575 1.44 18.59 34.82
C HIS A 575 2.82 19.20 34.55
N SER A 576 3.02 19.82 33.38
CA SER A 576 4.23 20.55 33.02
C SER A 576 4.49 21.72 33.98
N ASN A 577 3.46 22.49 34.32
CA ASN A 577 3.57 23.61 35.28
C ASN A 577 3.94 23.11 36.69
N ARG A 578 3.40 21.97 37.13
CA ARG A 578 3.78 21.34 38.40
C ARG A 578 5.24 20.86 38.39
N LEU A 579 5.70 20.26 37.30
CA LEU A 579 7.10 19.86 37.14
C LEU A 579 8.04 21.06 37.14
N GLN A 580 7.67 22.15 36.47
CA GLN A 580 8.43 23.40 36.46
C GLN A 580 8.52 24.01 37.87
N ALA A 581 7.39 24.10 38.58
CA ALA A 581 7.35 24.59 39.95
C ALA A 581 8.18 23.71 40.92
N PHE A 582 8.15 22.39 40.73
CA PHE A 582 8.99 21.46 41.47
C PHE A 582 10.48 21.68 41.18
N ALA A 583 10.86 21.82 39.90
CA ALA A 583 12.23 22.10 39.50
C ALA A 583 12.75 23.44 40.08
N ASP A 584 11.91 24.48 40.09
CA ASP A 584 12.24 25.78 40.66
C ASP A 584 12.36 25.73 42.19
N ALA A 585 11.50 24.96 42.87
CA ALA A 585 11.61 24.71 44.31
C ALA A 585 12.90 23.95 44.68
N VAL A 586 13.28 22.95 43.87
CA VAL A 586 14.55 22.22 44.05
C VAL A 586 15.75 23.13 43.82
N ARG A 587 15.74 23.98 42.78
CA ARG A 587 16.78 25.01 42.57
C ARG A 587 16.87 25.98 43.75
N GLY A 588 15.74 26.51 44.22
CA GLY A 588 15.69 27.42 45.37
C GLY A 588 16.26 26.76 46.63
N THR A 589 15.96 25.48 46.86
CA THR A 589 16.49 24.72 48.00
C THR A 589 18.00 24.48 47.89
N LEU A 590 18.50 24.17 46.68
CA LEU A 590 19.94 24.01 46.42
C LEU A 590 20.69 25.33 46.58
N VAL A 591 20.16 26.43 46.05
CA VAL A 591 20.72 27.78 46.18
C VAL A 591 20.73 28.22 47.65
N TYR A 592 19.66 27.97 48.40
CA TYR A 592 19.58 28.26 49.84
C TYR A 592 20.57 27.42 50.67
N ARG A 593 20.72 26.12 50.34
CA ARG A 593 21.73 25.25 50.95
C ARG A 593 23.16 25.70 50.63
N PHE A 594 23.42 26.14 49.41
CA PHE A 594 24.71 26.70 49.00
C PHE A 594 25.01 28.02 49.73
N TYR A 595 24.05 28.95 49.79
CA TYR A 595 24.17 30.20 50.55
C TYR A 595 24.47 29.94 52.03
N ARG A 596 23.76 29.01 52.67
CA ARG A 596 23.96 28.69 54.10
C ARG A 596 25.32 28.03 54.38
N ARG A 597 25.84 27.19 53.49
CA ARG A 597 27.12 26.49 53.66
C ARG A 597 28.34 27.33 53.28
N VAL A 598 28.21 28.12 52.21
CA VAL A 598 29.36 28.75 51.55
C VAL A 598 29.40 30.25 51.79
N ILE A 599 28.27 30.95 51.81
CA ILE A 599 28.24 32.41 51.85
C ILE A 599 27.99 32.94 53.27
N ARG A 600 27.03 32.36 54.01
CA ARG A 600 26.67 32.79 55.36
C ARG A 600 27.85 32.86 56.35
N PRO A 601 28.84 31.93 56.35
CA PRO A 601 30.01 32.03 57.23
C PRO A 601 30.91 33.25 56.98
N PHE A 602 30.85 33.87 55.79
CA PHE A 602 31.66 35.04 55.43
C PHE A 602 30.94 36.37 55.64
N VAL A 603 29.61 36.36 55.84
CA VAL A 603 28.79 37.58 55.96
C VAL A 603 28.41 37.90 57.41
N SER A 604 28.59 36.94 58.33
CA SER A 604 28.34 37.12 59.77
C SER A 604 29.60 37.02 60.64
N GLY A 605 30.74 37.46 60.10
CA GLY A 605 32.01 37.61 60.82
C GLY A 605 32.37 39.08 61.01
#